data_AF-A0A4Q1FFX1-F1
#
_entry.id   AF-A0A4Q1FFX1-F1
#
_cell.length_a   1.000
_cell.length_b   1.000
_cell.length_c   1.000
_cell.angle_alpha   90.00
_cell.angle_beta   90.00
_cell.angle_gamma   90.00
#
_symmetry.space_group_name_H-M   'P 1'
#
loop_
_entity.id
_entity.type
_entity.pdbx_description
1 polymer ?
#
loop_
_entity_poly.entity_id
_entity_poly.type
_entity_poly.pdbx_seq_one_letter_code
_entity_poly.pdbx_strand_id
1 'polypeptide(L)'
;MGKVQENGFLVDVLKELDFFSSDSSIDNDFPEIVFTKNPPSNLHPKHYIALEFAEILESDAVYFKYYDDNRFCVPQVYFYDNSNGTYDKKKIAEIHRNVYSSNQVALIVVINKGSIQLFDTKESVKVIDNQISNQNCLIKESPFDVEEKLKPLKLFFNAKKLNSGLFWEDKENSNHFLKNTSAYEKLVEILNKIKFGFIKDFTNKGLKKTSPKI
;
A
#
# COMPACT_ATOMS: atom_id res chain seq x y z
N MET A 1 -28.78 7.54 -13.54
CA MET A 1 -27.44 7.10 -13.13
C MET A 1 -27.57 6.61 -11.70
N GLY A 2 -27.64 5.30 -11.48
CA GLY A 2 -27.87 4.74 -10.15
C GLY A 2 -26.66 5.00 -9.27
N LYS A 3 -26.84 5.61 -8.10
CA LYS A 3 -25.80 5.65 -7.07
C LYS A 3 -25.47 4.20 -6.75
N VAL A 4 -24.27 3.75 -7.10
CA VAL A 4 -23.76 2.44 -6.66
C VAL A 4 -23.72 2.53 -5.14
N GLN A 5 -24.58 1.75 -4.49
CA GLN A 5 -24.69 1.72 -3.05
C GLN A 5 -23.36 1.20 -2.51
N GLU A 6 -22.67 2.02 -1.73
CA GLU A 6 -21.42 1.63 -1.06
C GLU A 6 -21.68 0.38 -0.22
N ASN A 7 -20.75 -0.57 -0.21
CA ASN A 7 -20.92 -1.78 0.56
C ASN A 7 -20.91 -1.42 2.06
N GLY A 8 -22.08 -1.52 2.71
CA GLY A 8 -22.25 -1.15 4.11
C GLY A 8 -21.26 -1.87 5.02
N PHE A 9 -20.85 -3.09 4.66
CA PHE A 9 -19.90 -3.87 5.42
C PHE A 9 -18.50 -3.21 5.50
N LEU A 10 -17.96 -2.73 4.37
CA LEU A 10 -16.69 -1.99 4.34
C LEU A 10 -16.77 -0.73 5.21
N VAL A 11 -17.87 0.01 5.09
CA VAL A 11 -18.11 1.25 5.85
C VAL A 11 -18.11 0.98 7.35
N ASP A 12 -18.77 -0.09 7.80
CA ASP A 12 -18.87 -0.43 9.22
C ASP A 12 -17.49 -0.82 9.80
N VAL A 13 -16.70 -1.61 9.07
CA VAL A 13 -15.31 -1.92 9.46
C VAL A 13 -14.46 -0.65 9.57
N LEU A 14 -14.57 0.26 8.61
CA LEU A 14 -13.81 1.51 8.61
C LEU A 14 -14.20 2.43 9.78
N LYS A 15 -15.49 2.46 10.16
CA LYS A 15 -15.95 3.18 11.38
C LYS A 15 -15.36 2.58 12.64
N GLU A 16 -15.38 1.27 12.78
CA GLU A 16 -14.83 0.59 13.95
C GLU A 16 -13.33 0.85 14.11
N LEU A 17 -12.60 1.02 13.01
CA LEU A 17 -11.17 1.35 13.00
C LEU A 17 -10.89 2.87 13.00
N ASP A 18 -11.90 3.69 13.33
CA ASP A 18 -11.84 5.15 13.46
C ASP A 18 -11.46 5.92 12.18
N PHE A 19 -11.59 5.35 10.98
CA PHE A 19 -11.20 5.99 9.70
C PHE A 19 -12.11 7.14 9.24
N PHE A 20 -13.26 7.31 9.87
CA PHE A 20 -14.14 8.47 9.66
C PHE A 20 -13.96 9.57 10.71
N SER A 21 -13.10 9.35 11.71
CA SER A 21 -12.78 10.39 12.68
C SER A 21 -11.75 11.32 12.07
N SER A 22 -12.06 12.61 11.96
CA SER A 22 -11.06 13.61 11.57
C SER A 22 -10.10 13.89 12.72
N ASP A 23 -8.83 14.11 12.39
CA ASP A 23 -7.86 14.64 13.34
C ASP A 23 -8.19 16.12 13.63
N SER A 24 -8.79 16.39 14.79
CA SER A 24 -9.16 17.75 15.19
C SER A 24 -7.97 18.70 15.37
N SER A 25 -6.73 18.19 15.39
CA SER A 25 -5.53 19.02 15.45
C SER A 25 -5.14 19.62 14.08
N ILE A 26 -5.72 19.10 13.00
CA ILE A 26 -5.45 19.54 11.63
C ILE A 26 -6.72 20.18 11.08
N ASP A 27 -6.64 21.49 10.81
CA ASP A 27 -7.71 22.19 10.11
C ASP A 27 -7.65 21.83 8.61
N ASN A 28 -8.61 21.04 8.15
CA ASN A 28 -8.65 20.58 6.78
C ASN A 28 -10.10 20.32 6.31
N ASP A 29 -10.44 20.90 5.16
CA ASP A 29 -11.79 20.85 4.58
C ASP A 29 -12.09 19.53 3.83
N PHE A 30 -11.12 18.61 3.73
CA PHE A 30 -11.23 17.40 2.93
C PHE A 30 -11.36 16.13 3.78
N PRO A 31 -12.08 15.10 3.32
CA PRO A 31 -12.21 13.85 4.03
C PRO A 31 -10.89 13.04 4.02
N GLU A 32 -10.57 12.41 5.16
CA GLU A 32 -9.41 11.53 5.28
C GLU A 32 -9.58 10.19 4.58
N ILE A 33 -10.82 9.68 4.48
CA ILE A 33 -11.14 8.47 3.74
C ILE A 33 -12.01 8.82 2.53
N VAL A 34 -11.64 8.33 1.34
CA VAL A 34 -12.39 8.56 0.11
C VAL A 34 -12.60 7.25 -0.64
N PHE A 35 -13.84 6.97 -1.02
CA PHE A 35 -14.18 5.82 -1.87
C PHE A 35 -13.89 6.12 -3.35
N THR A 36 -13.29 5.17 -4.05
CA THR A 36 -12.82 5.35 -5.43
C THR A 36 -13.96 5.47 -6.43
N LYS A 37 -15.06 4.74 -6.23
CA LYS A 37 -16.21 4.71 -7.16
C LYS A 37 -17.12 5.94 -7.07
N ASN A 38 -17.14 6.65 -5.93
CA ASN A 38 -18.02 7.79 -5.69
C ASN A 38 -17.28 8.91 -4.93
N PRO A 39 -16.22 9.51 -5.51
CA PRO A 39 -15.47 10.54 -4.81
C PRO A 39 -16.32 11.82 -4.66
N PRO A 40 -16.17 12.57 -3.55
CA PRO A 40 -16.76 13.89 -3.40
C PRO A 40 -16.36 14.83 -4.53
N SER A 41 -17.27 15.71 -4.95
CA SER A 41 -17.03 16.64 -6.07
C SER A 41 -16.08 17.79 -5.73
N ASN A 42 -15.83 18.04 -4.44
CA ASN A 42 -15.00 19.14 -3.96
C ASN A 42 -13.73 18.60 -3.28
N LEU A 43 -12.90 17.91 -4.04
CA LEU A 43 -11.57 17.46 -3.59
C LEU A 43 -10.47 18.30 -4.25
N HIS A 44 -9.31 18.34 -3.59
CA HIS A 44 -8.11 18.94 -4.17
C HIS A 44 -7.59 18.08 -5.35
N PRO A 45 -6.99 18.66 -6.42
CA PRO A 45 -6.45 17.92 -7.57
C PRO A 45 -5.56 16.71 -7.23
N LYS A 46 -4.82 16.78 -6.13
CA LYS A 46 -3.98 15.66 -5.66
C LYS A 46 -4.76 14.44 -5.18
N HIS A 47 -5.97 14.63 -4.64
CA HIS A 47 -6.86 13.51 -4.34
C HIS A 47 -7.26 12.81 -5.62
N TYR A 48 -7.66 13.55 -6.66
CA TYR A 48 -8.05 12.96 -7.93
C TYR A 48 -6.92 12.14 -8.55
N ILE A 49 -5.69 12.65 -8.58
CA ILE A 49 -4.53 11.87 -9.06
C ILE A 49 -4.34 10.59 -8.24
N ALA A 50 -4.41 10.68 -6.90
CA ALA A 50 -4.26 9.50 -6.04
C ALA A 50 -5.41 8.48 -6.23
N LEU A 51 -6.63 8.97 -6.48
CA LEU A 51 -7.81 8.14 -6.75
C LEU A 51 -7.74 7.48 -8.12
N GLU A 52 -7.21 8.15 -9.15
CA GLU A 52 -6.96 7.54 -10.46
C GLU A 52 -5.99 6.35 -10.33
N PHE A 53 -4.89 6.51 -9.59
CA PHE A 53 -4.00 5.39 -9.30
C PHE A 53 -4.69 4.27 -8.51
N ALA A 54 -5.49 4.63 -7.52
CA ALA A 54 -6.22 3.66 -6.71
C ALA A 54 -7.26 2.89 -7.54
N GLU A 55 -7.94 3.55 -8.48
CA GLU A 55 -8.88 2.92 -9.41
C GLU A 55 -8.17 1.96 -10.37
N ILE A 56 -7.04 2.36 -10.96
CA ILE A 56 -6.20 1.48 -11.80
C ILE A 56 -5.73 0.25 -11.01
N LEU A 57 -5.48 0.42 -9.71
CA LEU A 57 -5.04 -0.64 -8.80
C LEU A 57 -6.21 -1.39 -8.14
N GLU A 58 -7.45 -1.12 -8.56
CA GLU A 58 -8.69 -1.79 -8.12
C GLU A 58 -9.01 -1.62 -6.62
N SER A 59 -8.50 -0.57 -5.98
CA SER A 59 -8.80 -0.23 -4.59
C SER A 59 -10.23 0.33 -4.46
N ASP A 60 -10.93 0.00 -3.39
CA ASP A 60 -12.29 0.49 -3.12
C ASP A 60 -12.30 1.79 -2.31
N ALA A 61 -11.31 2.00 -1.45
CA ALA A 61 -11.13 3.26 -0.71
C ALA A 61 -9.65 3.61 -0.48
N VAL A 62 -9.38 4.90 -0.31
CA VAL A 62 -8.05 5.45 -0.04
C VAL A 62 -8.10 6.27 1.23
N TYR A 63 -7.20 5.99 2.17
CA TYR A 63 -6.98 6.83 3.34
C TYR A 63 -5.82 7.79 3.11
N PHE A 64 -6.04 9.06 3.37
CA PHE A 64 -5.12 10.16 3.19
C PHE A 64 -4.66 10.71 4.53
N LYS A 65 -3.35 10.93 4.64
CA LYS A 65 -2.76 11.70 5.74
C LYS A 65 -2.61 13.16 5.34
N TYR A 66 -2.97 14.03 6.25
CA TYR A 66 -2.75 15.47 6.16
C TYR A 66 -1.63 15.90 7.10
N TYR A 67 -1.09 17.08 6.86
CA TYR A 67 0.00 17.65 7.63
C TYR A 67 -0.34 19.10 7.98
N ASP A 68 0.14 19.55 9.13
CA ASP A 68 0.00 20.90 9.67
C ASP A 68 0.87 21.94 8.94
N ASP A 69 1.92 21.50 8.25
CA ASP A 69 2.88 22.35 7.52
C ASP A 69 2.45 22.71 6.09
N ASN A 70 1.14 22.71 5.84
CA ASN A 70 0.52 23.06 4.55
C ASN A 70 0.99 22.18 3.37
N ARG A 71 1.62 21.03 3.66
CA ARG A 71 1.87 20.01 2.64
C ARG A 71 0.56 19.38 2.22
N PHE A 72 0.48 19.07 0.94
CA PHE A 72 -0.67 18.36 0.41
C PHE A 72 -0.81 16.94 0.99
N CYS A 73 -2.04 16.45 0.97
CA CYS A 73 -2.38 15.10 1.41
C CYS A 73 -1.53 14.03 0.72
N VAL A 74 -1.24 12.95 1.45
CA VAL A 74 -0.51 11.80 0.94
C VAL A 74 -1.35 10.54 1.17
N PRO A 75 -1.62 9.72 0.14
CA PRO A 75 -2.31 8.45 0.33
C PRO A 75 -1.43 7.52 1.19
N GLN A 76 -2.01 6.94 2.24
CA GLN A 76 -1.32 6.07 3.17
C GLN A 76 -1.73 4.61 3.00
N VAL A 77 -3.01 4.36 2.77
CA VAL A 77 -3.61 3.02 2.79
C VAL A 77 -4.61 2.86 1.66
N TYR A 78 -4.54 1.73 0.97
CA TYR A 78 -5.59 1.26 0.07
C TYR A 78 -6.41 0.15 0.73
N PHE A 79 -7.73 0.26 0.64
CA PHE A 79 -8.68 -0.73 1.15
C PHE A 79 -9.36 -1.46 0.02
N TYR A 80 -9.42 -2.78 0.15
CA TYR A 80 -10.06 -3.68 -0.80
C TYR A 80 -11.19 -4.43 -0.09
N ASP A 81 -12.38 -4.29 -0.62
CA ASP A 81 -13.55 -5.01 -0.14
C ASP A 81 -13.65 -6.38 -0.81
N ASN A 82 -13.34 -7.41 -0.03
CA ASN A 82 -13.49 -8.81 -0.40
C ASN A 82 -14.55 -9.52 0.47
N SER A 83 -15.51 -8.78 1.00
CA SER A 83 -16.58 -9.34 1.86
C SER A 83 -17.47 -10.36 1.14
N ASN A 84 -17.57 -10.25 -0.18
CA ASN A 84 -18.27 -11.20 -1.05
C ASN A 84 -17.38 -12.38 -1.51
N GLY A 85 -16.08 -12.37 -1.18
CA GLY A 85 -15.15 -13.43 -1.59
C GLY A 85 -14.81 -13.43 -3.09
N THR A 86 -14.95 -12.29 -3.76
CA THR A 86 -14.66 -12.13 -5.20
C THR A 86 -13.17 -12.34 -5.52
N TYR A 87 -12.28 -11.94 -4.61
CA TYR A 87 -10.84 -12.08 -4.77
C TYR A 87 -10.36 -13.36 -4.09
N ASP A 88 -9.75 -14.24 -4.88
CA ASP A 88 -9.00 -15.37 -4.35
C ASP A 88 -7.59 -14.94 -3.90
N LYS A 89 -6.85 -15.88 -3.29
CA LYS A 89 -5.48 -15.61 -2.80
C LYS A 89 -4.54 -15.15 -3.90
N LYS A 90 -4.72 -15.67 -5.12
CA LYS A 90 -3.87 -15.32 -6.26
C LYS A 90 -4.11 -13.88 -6.69
N LYS A 91 -5.37 -13.47 -6.81
CA LYS A 91 -5.78 -12.11 -7.13
C LYS A 91 -5.29 -11.11 -6.07
N ILE A 92 -5.41 -11.45 -4.78
CA ILE A 92 -4.87 -10.60 -3.70
C ILE A 92 -3.36 -10.42 -3.83
N ALA A 93 -2.62 -11.49 -4.14
CA ALA A 93 -1.18 -11.41 -4.34
C ALA A 93 -0.80 -10.62 -5.61
N GLU A 94 -1.61 -10.68 -6.67
CA GLU A 94 -1.44 -9.85 -7.87
C GLU A 94 -1.69 -8.36 -7.58
N ILE A 95 -2.76 -8.03 -6.85
CA ILE A 95 -3.03 -6.67 -6.34
C ILE A 95 -1.82 -6.17 -5.56
N HIS A 96 -1.33 -6.96 -4.59
CA HIS A 96 -0.14 -6.62 -3.81
C HIS A 96 1.05 -6.29 -4.70
N ARG A 97 1.36 -7.16 -5.67
CA ARG A 97 2.48 -6.94 -6.61
C ARG A 97 2.33 -5.63 -7.38
N ASN A 98 1.12 -5.35 -7.87
CA ASN A 98 0.87 -4.13 -8.63
C ASN A 98 1.03 -2.89 -7.75
N VAL A 99 0.53 -2.91 -6.51
CA VAL A 99 0.72 -1.82 -5.54
C VAL A 99 2.20 -1.66 -5.18
N TYR A 100 2.93 -2.74 -4.90
CA TYR A 100 4.38 -2.74 -4.68
C TYR A 100 5.11 -2.06 -5.85
N SER A 101 4.81 -2.46 -7.09
CA SER A 101 5.42 -1.90 -8.29
C SER A 101 5.09 -0.43 -8.52
N SER A 102 3.88 0.01 -8.13
CA SER A 102 3.45 1.41 -8.23
C SER A 102 4.09 2.32 -7.18
N ASN A 103 4.52 1.74 -6.05
CA ASN A 103 5.07 2.41 -4.87
C ASN A 103 4.19 3.56 -4.32
N GLN A 104 2.87 3.54 -4.57
CA GLN A 104 1.95 4.63 -4.19
C GLN A 104 1.65 4.70 -2.69
N VAL A 105 1.35 3.55 -2.08
CA VAL A 105 1.08 3.43 -0.63
C VAL A 105 2.05 2.44 0.01
N ALA A 106 2.17 2.48 1.33
CA ALA A 106 2.98 1.53 2.11
C ALA A 106 2.16 0.35 2.65
N LEU A 107 0.83 0.45 2.66
CA LEU A 107 -0.07 -0.52 3.26
C LEU A 107 -1.26 -0.78 2.35
N ILE A 108 -1.63 -2.05 2.19
CA ILE A 108 -2.97 -2.43 1.73
C ILE A 108 -3.70 -3.20 2.83
N VAL A 109 -5.02 -3.05 2.86
CA VAL A 109 -5.92 -3.77 3.76
C VAL A 109 -6.97 -4.48 2.93
N VAL A 110 -7.06 -5.80 3.12
CA VAL A 110 -8.10 -6.63 2.48
C VAL A 110 -9.11 -7.04 3.54
N ILE A 111 -10.36 -6.67 3.32
CA ILE A 111 -11.48 -6.97 4.22
C ILE A 111 -12.25 -8.14 3.60
N ASN A 112 -12.02 -9.35 4.10
CA ASN A 112 -12.70 -10.57 3.63
C ASN A 112 -14.10 -10.68 4.25
N LYS A 113 -14.74 -11.86 4.20
CA LYS A 113 -16.02 -12.13 4.90
C LYS A 113 -15.84 -12.49 6.38
N GLY A 114 -14.66 -12.92 6.79
CA GLY A 114 -14.39 -13.33 8.19
C GLY A 114 -13.00 -13.00 8.70
N SER A 115 -12.20 -12.27 7.93
CA SER A 115 -10.89 -11.77 8.39
C SER A 115 -10.51 -10.46 7.71
N ILE A 116 -9.71 -9.65 8.40
CA ILE A 116 -9.05 -8.46 7.86
C ILE A 116 -7.56 -8.75 7.81
N GLN A 117 -6.95 -8.50 6.65
CA GLN A 117 -5.54 -8.75 6.41
C GLN A 117 -4.83 -7.44 6.06
N LEU A 118 -3.72 -7.17 6.75
CA LEU A 118 -2.85 -6.01 6.55
C LEU A 118 -1.57 -6.49 5.87
N PHE A 119 -1.18 -5.87 4.76
CA PHE A 119 0.02 -6.23 4.02
C PHE A 119 0.98 -5.07 3.79
N ASP A 120 2.27 -5.33 4.01
CA ASP A 120 3.36 -4.40 3.73
C ASP A 120 3.68 -4.37 2.23
N THR A 121 3.40 -3.25 1.57
CA THR A 121 3.65 -3.06 0.14
C THR A 121 5.05 -2.54 -0.17
N LYS A 122 5.91 -2.36 0.84
CA LYS A 122 7.36 -2.15 0.63
C LYS A 122 8.10 -3.46 0.45
N GLU A 123 7.49 -4.59 0.80
CA GLU A 123 8.03 -5.92 0.50
C GLU A 123 7.42 -6.51 -0.78
N SER A 124 8.27 -7.11 -1.62
CA SER A 124 7.82 -7.77 -2.84
C SER A 124 7.20 -9.14 -2.54
N VAL A 125 6.17 -9.49 -3.30
CA VAL A 125 5.65 -10.87 -3.36
C VAL A 125 6.73 -11.87 -3.75
N LYS A 126 6.59 -13.12 -3.31
CA LYS A 126 7.41 -14.25 -3.74
C LYS A 126 6.76 -14.98 -4.91
N VAL A 127 7.60 -15.51 -5.79
CA VAL A 127 7.18 -16.41 -6.88
C VAL A 127 7.86 -17.76 -6.63
N ILE A 128 7.06 -18.78 -6.34
CA ILE A 128 7.51 -20.15 -6.08
C ILE A 128 6.74 -21.06 -7.03
N ASP A 129 7.42 -21.86 -7.83
CA ASP A 129 6.81 -22.78 -8.80
C ASP A 129 5.77 -22.10 -9.72
N ASN A 130 6.09 -20.90 -10.20
CA ASN A 130 5.22 -20.05 -11.03
C ASN A 130 3.91 -19.60 -10.35
N GLN A 131 3.82 -19.74 -9.02
CA GLN A 131 2.74 -19.23 -8.20
C GLN A 131 3.20 -18.00 -7.41
N ILE A 132 2.38 -16.96 -7.45
CA ILE A 132 2.58 -15.71 -6.73
C ILE A 132 1.99 -15.82 -5.32
N SER A 133 2.75 -15.39 -4.33
CA SER A 133 2.33 -15.39 -2.92
C SER A 133 2.81 -14.12 -2.23
N ASN A 134 1.92 -13.47 -1.49
CA ASN A 134 2.21 -12.30 -0.67
C ASN A 134 2.26 -12.63 0.84
N GLN A 135 2.37 -13.91 1.20
CA GLN A 135 2.37 -14.35 2.61
C GLN A 135 3.55 -13.78 3.41
N ASN A 136 4.70 -13.56 2.77
CA ASN A 136 5.84 -12.90 3.41
C ASN A 136 5.56 -11.44 3.76
N CYS A 137 4.60 -10.82 3.09
CA CYS A 137 4.25 -9.43 3.29
C CYS A 137 3.10 -9.24 4.29
N LEU A 138 2.52 -10.32 4.82
CA LEU A 138 1.41 -10.24 5.77
C LEU A 138 1.92 -9.72 7.11
N ILE A 139 1.41 -8.57 7.54
CA ILE A 139 1.71 -7.96 8.84
C ILE A 139 0.84 -8.59 9.91
N LYS A 140 -0.47 -8.63 9.64
CA LYS A 140 -1.46 -9.13 10.59
C LYS A 140 -2.69 -9.64 9.85
N GLU A 141 -3.19 -10.78 10.30
CA GLU A 141 -4.54 -11.25 9.98
C GLU A 141 -5.34 -11.30 11.27
N SER A 142 -6.49 -10.62 11.27
CA SER A 142 -7.41 -10.60 12.40
C SER A 142 -8.74 -11.17 11.95
N PRO A 143 -9.26 -12.24 12.58
CA PRO A 143 -10.60 -12.71 12.28
C PRO A 143 -11.62 -11.64 12.66
N PHE A 144 -12.68 -11.47 11.87
CA PHE A 144 -13.79 -10.61 12.23
C PHE A 144 -15.10 -11.37 12.14
N ASP A 145 -15.88 -11.25 13.21
CA ASP A 145 -17.23 -11.75 13.43
C ASP A 145 -17.51 -11.35 14.88
N VAL A 146 -18.44 -10.42 15.10
CA VAL A 146 -18.71 -9.72 16.38
C VAL A 146 -17.74 -8.57 16.69
N GLU A 147 -18.28 -7.41 17.09
CA GLU A 147 -17.54 -6.20 17.54
C GLU A 147 -16.39 -6.50 18.52
N GLU A 148 -16.49 -7.57 19.32
CA GLU A 148 -15.41 -8.00 20.21
C GLU A 148 -14.12 -8.43 19.49
N LYS A 149 -14.22 -9.00 18.28
CA LYS A 149 -13.04 -9.49 17.54
C LYS A 149 -12.27 -8.37 16.84
N LEU A 150 -12.89 -7.20 16.61
CA LEU A 150 -12.20 -6.05 16.02
C LEU A 150 -11.43 -5.22 17.06
N LYS A 151 -11.73 -5.33 18.35
CA LYS A 151 -11.03 -4.58 19.41
C LYS A 151 -9.50 -4.76 19.38
N PRO A 152 -8.95 -5.99 19.28
CA PRO A 152 -7.50 -6.18 19.18
C PRO A 152 -6.91 -5.51 17.93
N LEU A 153 -7.62 -5.58 16.78
CA LEU A 153 -7.19 -4.91 15.57
C LEU A 153 -7.24 -3.39 15.73
N LYS A 154 -8.32 -2.83 16.29
CA LYS A 154 -8.45 -1.39 16.56
C LYS A 154 -7.34 -0.88 17.46
N LEU A 155 -6.95 -1.63 18.49
CA LEU A 155 -5.83 -1.28 19.36
C LEU A 155 -4.49 -1.28 18.62
N PHE A 156 -4.34 -2.11 17.59
CA PHE A 156 -3.12 -2.22 16.79
C PHE A 156 -3.08 -1.22 15.62
N PHE A 157 -4.17 -1.09 14.88
CA PHE A 157 -4.32 -0.40 13.61
C PHE A 157 -5.62 0.41 13.60
N ASN A 158 -5.47 1.73 13.50
CA ASN A 158 -6.57 2.69 13.35
C ASN A 158 -6.01 3.99 12.74
N ALA A 159 -6.91 4.88 12.31
CA ALA A 159 -6.56 6.18 11.74
C ALA A 159 -5.61 7.00 12.62
N LYS A 160 -5.92 7.11 13.93
CA LYS A 160 -5.12 7.91 14.89
C LYS A 160 -3.67 7.44 14.98
N LYS A 161 -3.42 6.12 14.97
CA LYS A 161 -2.07 5.54 14.99
C LYS A 161 -1.31 5.77 13.68
N LEU A 162 -2.00 5.81 12.53
CA LEU A 162 -1.37 6.16 11.25
C LEU A 162 -0.98 7.63 11.20
N ASN A 163 -1.86 8.51 11.69
CA ASN A 163 -1.63 9.96 11.73
C ASN A 163 -0.50 10.33 12.70
N SER A 164 -0.51 9.78 13.92
CA SER A 164 0.56 10.02 14.90
C SER A 164 1.88 9.33 14.56
N GLY A 165 1.85 8.36 13.63
CA GLY A 165 3.00 7.55 13.26
C GLY A 165 3.27 6.35 14.17
N LEU A 166 2.54 6.22 15.28
CA LEU A 166 2.66 5.11 16.23
C LEU A 166 2.47 3.73 15.60
N PHE A 167 1.71 3.62 14.50
CA PHE A 167 1.60 2.36 13.76
C PHE A 167 2.98 1.94 13.22
N TRP A 168 3.73 2.85 12.61
CA TRP A 168 5.01 2.55 11.97
C TRP A 168 6.12 2.23 13.00
N GLU A 169 5.99 2.77 14.20
CA GLU A 169 6.95 2.58 15.30
C GLU A 169 6.63 1.35 16.18
N ASP A 170 5.49 0.70 15.94
CA ASP A 170 5.08 -0.48 16.70
C ASP A 170 6.12 -1.60 16.56
N LYS A 171 6.45 -2.28 17.66
CA LYS A 171 7.44 -3.36 17.67
C LYS A 171 7.02 -4.51 16.75
N GLU A 172 5.73 -4.79 16.63
CA GLU A 172 5.22 -5.81 15.70
C GLU A 172 5.50 -5.42 14.23
N ASN A 173 5.64 -4.12 13.93
CA ASN A 173 5.91 -3.60 12.60
C ASN A 173 7.41 -3.36 12.32
N SER A 174 8.29 -3.57 13.30
CA SER A 174 9.73 -3.25 13.18
C SER A 174 10.46 -3.98 12.04
N ASN A 175 9.95 -5.14 11.60
CA ASN A 175 10.51 -5.90 10.47
C ASN A 175 9.82 -5.60 9.13
N HIS A 176 8.82 -4.72 9.13
CA HIS A 176 8.06 -4.31 7.96
C HIS A 176 8.43 -2.88 7.54
N PHE A 177 8.01 -2.49 6.32
CA PHE A 177 8.21 -1.17 5.74
C PHE A 177 9.69 -0.80 5.53
N LEU A 178 10.56 -1.80 5.45
CA LEU A 178 12.00 -1.60 5.28
C LEU A 178 12.30 -0.91 3.94
N LYS A 179 13.07 0.17 3.98
CA LYS A 179 13.34 0.99 2.79
C LYS A 179 14.02 0.19 1.66
N ASN A 180 14.94 -0.70 2.01
CA ASN A 180 15.79 -1.46 1.09
C ASN A 180 15.05 -2.57 0.32
N THR A 181 13.81 -2.89 0.65
CA THR A 181 13.02 -3.92 -0.06
C THR A 181 12.07 -3.31 -1.11
N SER A 182 11.91 -1.99 -1.11
CA SER A 182 10.99 -1.28 -2.01
C SER A 182 11.33 -1.45 -3.50
N ALA A 183 10.31 -1.32 -4.35
CA ALA A 183 10.46 -1.43 -5.81
C ALA A 183 11.45 -0.41 -6.37
N TYR A 184 11.46 0.80 -5.81
CA TYR A 184 12.38 1.87 -6.19
C TYR A 184 13.84 1.50 -5.89
N GLU A 185 14.15 1.07 -4.66
CA GLU A 185 15.53 0.67 -4.30
C GLU A 185 16.00 -0.51 -5.14
N LYS A 186 15.11 -1.48 -5.40
CA LYS A 186 15.41 -2.61 -6.28
C LYS A 186 15.72 -2.18 -7.71
N LEU A 187 15.00 -1.20 -8.24
CA LEU A 187 15.27 -0.61 -9.56
C LEU A 187 16.65 0.08 -9.57
N VAL A 188 16.93 0.92 -8.58
CA VAL A 188 18.23 1.61 -8.45
C VAL A 188 19.38 0.60 -8.35
N GLU A 189 19.21 -0.47 -7.57
CA GLU A 189 20.19 -1.56 -7.45
C GLU A 189 20.47 -2.22 -8.81
N ILE A 190 19.41 -2.58 -9.56
CA ILE A 190 19.54 -3.22 -10.88
C ILE A 190 20.23 -2.28 -11.88
N LEU A 191 19.84 -1.01 -11.92
CA LEU A 191 20.45 -0.02 -12.80
C LEU A 191 21.94 0.16 -12.50
N ASN A 192 22.31 0.18 -11.22
CA ASN A 192 23.71 0.23 -10.81
C ASN A 192 24.47 -1.02 -11.26
N LYS A 193 23.91 -2.22 -11.08
CA LYS A 193 24.54 -3.47 -11.56
C LYS A 193 24.77 -3.46 -13.07
N ILE A 194 23.78 -3.02 -13.86
CA ILE A 194 23.90 -2.90 -15.32
C ILE A 194 25.00 -1.91 -15.68
N LYS A 195 25.02 -0.72 -15.07
CA LYS A 195 26.03 0.31 -15.28
C LYS A 195 27.45 -0.22 -15.02
N PHE A 196 27.68 -0.87 -13.88
CA PHE A 196 28.99 -1.43 -13.54
C PHE A 196 29.39 -2.60 -14.44
N GLY A 197 28.44 -3.45 -14.84
CA GLY A 197 28.68 -4.51 -15.83
C GLY A 197 29.15 -3.93 -17.16
N PHE A 198 28.47 -2.90 -17.65
CA PHE A 198 28.85 -2.20 -18.87
C PHE A 198 30.25 -1.57 -18.77
N ILE A 199 30.56 -0.84 -17.70
CA ILE A 199 31.89 -0.24 -17.49
C ILE A 199 32.99 -1.30 -17.47
N LYS A 200 32.75 -2.43 -16.78
CA LYS A 200 33.70 -3.55 -16.70
C LYS A 200 33.99 -4.15 -18.08
N ASP A 201 32.95 -4.37 -18.88
CA ASP A 201 33.08 -4.98 -20.20
C ASP A 201 33.80 -4.06 -21.19
N PHE A 202 33.52 -2.75 -21.15
CA PHE A 202 34.16 -1.77 -22.04
C PHE A 202 35.61 -1.47 -21.63
N THR A 203 35.90 -1.34 -20.34
CA THR A 203 37.28 -1.14 -19.85
C THR A 203 38.16 -2.36 -20.14
N ASN A 204 37.64 -3.58 -19.96
CA ASN A 204 38.39 -4.81 -20.24
C ASN A 204 38.55 -5.10 -21.75
N LYS A 205 37.61 -4.67 -22.61
CA LYS A 205 37.77 -4.75 -24.07
C LYS A 205 38.73 -3.70 -24.62
N GLY A 206 38.85 -2.52 -23.99
CA GLY A 206 39.84 -1.50 -24.33
C GLY A 206 41.28 -1.97 -24.11
N LEU A 207 41.54 -2.70 -23.02
CA LEU A 207 42.87 -3.20 -22.67
C LEU A 207 43.38 -4.36 -23.56
N LYS A 208 42.49 -5.10 -24.23
CA LYS A 208 42.87 -6.22 -25.11
C LYS A 208 43.26 -5.82 -26.54
N LYS A 209 43.12 -4.55 -26.93
CA LYS A 209 43.42 -4.07 -28.30
C LYS A 209 44.83 -3.50 -28.49
N THR A 210 45.67 -3.46 -27.46
CA THR A 210 47.00 -2.81 -27.52
C THR A 210 48.16 -3.74 -27.16
N SER A 211 48.15 -4.98 -27.63
CA SER A 211 49.35 -5.83 -27.63
C SER A 211 49.80 -6.05 -29.07
N PRO A 212 50.81 -5.31 -29.58
CA PRO A 212 51.43 -5.63 -30.85
C PRO A 212 52.07 -7.00 -30.72
N LYS A 213 51.79 -7.90 -31.67
CA LYS A 213 52.60 -9.11 -31.83
C LYS A 213 53.98 -8.67 -32.30
N ILE A 214 54.98 -8.90 -31.45
CA ILE A 214 56.42 -8.76 -31.73
C ILE A 214 56.79 -9.73 -32.85
#